data_AF-A0A6N4V1K6-F1
#
_entry.id   AF-A0A6N4V1K6-F1
#
_cell.length_a   1.000
_cell.length_b   1.000
_cell.length_c   1.000
_cell.angle_alpha   90.00
_cell.angle_beta   90.00
_cell.angle_gamma   90.00
#
_symmetry.space_group_name_H-M   'P 1'
#
loop_
_entity.id
_entity.type
_entity.pdbx_description
1 polymer ?
#
loop_
_entity_poly.entity_id
_entity_poly.type
_entity_poly.pdbx_seq_one_letter_code
_entity_poly.pdbx_strand_id
1 'polypeptide(L)'
;MRVSLDVERARQIAEALLADAVPRRWSHTIGVATTAAELAKVLAPESADEIVCAAWLHDIGYAPCLIDTRFHPIDGAAYLAAYVGMSGGIPAEVVGLVAHHTGAAFEAQERGLQHLLAEYAVPEAAKLAILSCADLCTGPDGSSVNPGDRLIEVLTRYPADHPVHRAITKSAPLLVAHARRVLAAAEAARNAEQRQGAPAERLASWISADHGDIFSEEEIRNLERKVAVGQLGREAAQGVWAFGTGDNGRFNSARGVR
;
A
#
# COMPACT_ATOMS: atom_id res chain seq x y z
N MET A 1 -26.71 7.57 -13.21
CA MET A 1 -25.42 6.91 -12.91
C MET A 1 -25.33 6.77 -11.40
N ARG A 2 -25.33 5.56 -10.84
CA ARG A 2 -25.24 5.34 -9.39
C ARG A 2 -23.77 5.53 -9.00
N VAL A 3 -23.48 6.51 -8.15
CA VAL A 3 -22.12 6.73 -7.64
C VAL A 3 -21.96 5.80 -6.43
N SER A 4 -21.21 4.71 -6.60
CA SER A 4 -20.69 3.90 -5.48
C SER A 4 -19.82 4.77 -4.57
N LEU A 5 -19.50 4.32 -3.35
CA LEU A 5 -18.48 4.99 -2.53
C LEU A 5 -17.20 5.17 -3.36
N ASP A 6 -16.74 6.42 -3.45
CA ASP A 6 -15.43 6.77 -3.96
C ASP A 6 -14.56 7.35 -2.84
N VAL A 7 -13.27 7.50 -3.11
CA VAL A 7 -12.29 7.98 -2.13
C VAL A 7 -12.64 9.38 -1.61
N GLU A 8 -13.17 10.25 -2.46
CA GLU A 8 -13.54 11.62 -2.08
C GLU A 8 -14.74 11.63 -1.12
N ARG A 9 -15.75 10.79 -1.36
CA ARG A 9 -16.88 10.65 -0.45
C ARG A 9 -16.47 10.05 0.89
N ALA A 10 -15.55 9.08 0.90
CA ALA A 10 -14.99 8.54 2.13
C ALA A 10 -14.25 9.63 2.93
N ARG A 11 -13.44 10.45 2.24
CA ARG A 11 -12.76 11.62 2.83
C ARG A 11 -13.75 12.61 3.44
N GLN A 12 -14.83 12.95 2.73
CA GLN A 12 -15.86 13.89 3.20
C GLN A 12 -16.58 13.38 4.46
N ILE A 13 -16.91 12.10 4.52
CA ILE A 13 -17.50 11.48 5.72
C ILE A 13 -16.54 11.59 6.91
N ALA A 14 -15.28 11.22 6.69
CA ALA A 14 -14.25 11.29 7.74
C ALA A 14 -14.03 12.74 8.22
N GLU A 15 -13.89 13.70 7.30
CA GLU A 15 -13.72 15.11 7.62
C GLU A 15 -14.88 15.65 8.47
N ALA A 16 -16.13 15.38 8.05
CA ALA A 16 -17.33 15.83 8.76
C ALA A 16 -17.44 15.27 10.19
N LEU A 17 -16.92 14.06 10.44
CA LEU A 17 -17.00 13.41 11.74
C LEU A 17 -15.81 13.76 12.65
N LEU A 18 -14.67 14.15 12.09
CA LEU A 18 -13.39 14.16 12.82
C LEU A 18 -12.72 15.53 12.89
N ALA A 19 -12.81 16.34 11.84
CA ALA A 19 -11.97 17.53 11.69
C ALA A 19 -12.12 18.49 12.88
N ASP A 20 -13.37 18.77 13.26
CA ASP A 20 -13.68 19.66 14.39
C ASP A 20 -13.71 18.92 15.73
N ALA A 21 -14.25 17.69 15.75
CA ALA A 21 -14.52 16.98 16.99
C ALA A 21 -13.27 16.33 17.61
N VAL A 22 -12.36 15.83 16.78
CA VAL A 22 -11.14 15.10 17.19
C VAL A 22 -9.97 15.45 16.25
N PRO A 23 -9.50 16.71 16.22
CA PRO A 23 -8.61 17.24 15.18
C PRO A 23 -7.27 16.49 15.04
N ARG A 24 -6.70 15.99 16.15
CA ARG A 24 -5.48 15.15 16.06
C ARG A 24 -5.76 13.83 15.33
N ARG A 25 -6.92 13.22 15.59
CA ARG A 25 -7.32 12.00 14.89
C ARG A 25 -7.57 12.28 13.41
N TRP A 26 -8.10 13.46 13.07
CA TRP A 26 -8.20 13.89 11.68
C TRP A 26 -6.82 13.97 10.99
N SER A 27 -5.82 14.60 11.61
CA SER A 27 -4.44 14.63 11.08
C SER A 27 -3.86 13.23 10.89
N HIS A 28 -4.04 12.35 11.86
CA HIS A 28 -3.67 10.94 11.75
C HIS A 28 -4.37 10.27 10.56
N THR A 29 -5.67 10.44 10.41
CA THR A 29 -6.48 9.87 9.30
C THR A 29 -5.94 10.26 7.94
N ILE A 30 -5.58 11.53 7.75
CA ILE A 30 -4.99 12.03 6.50
C ILE A 30 -3.68 11.29 6.19
N GLY A 31 -2.81 11.14 7.19
CA GLY A 31 -1.54 10.42 7.05
C GLY A 31 -1.73 8.94 6.68
N VAL A 32 -2.71 8.28 7.33
CA VAL A 32 -3.04 6.87 7.05
C VAL A 32 -3.59 6.72 5.64
N ALA A 33 -4.52 7.57 5.21
CA ALA A 33 -5.07 7.52 3.86
C ALA A 33 -4.01 7.78 2.79
N THR A 34 -3.08 8.70 3.04
CA THR A 34 -1.95 8.99 2.13
C THR A 34 -1.03 7.77 2.00
N THR A 35 -0.62 7.20 3.13
CA THR A 35 0.26 6.03 3.17
C THR A 35 -0.43 4.79 2.56
N ALA A 36 -1.73 4.60 2.82
CA ALA A 36 -2.52 3.53 2.24
C ALA A 36 -2.60 3.65 0.71
N ALA A 37 -2.77 4.86 0.18
CA ALA A 37 -2.80 5.09 -1.26
C ALA A 37 -1.46 4.72 -1.92
N GLU A 38 -0.33 5.11 -1.31
CA GLU A 38 1.00 4.77 -1.82
C GLU A 38 1.27 3.25 -1.82
N LEU A 39 0.90 2.58 -0.74
CA LEU A 39 1.07 1.13 -0.61
C LEU A 39 0.13 0.36 -1.55
N ALA A 40 -1.15 0.71 -1.56
CA ALA A 40 -2.15 0.01 -2.35
C ALA A 40 -1.92 0.17 -3.86
N LYS A 41 -1.43 1.33 -4.32
CA LYS A 41 -1.07 1.55 -5.73
C LYS A 41 -0.12 0.50 -6.27
N VAL A 42 0.89 0.09 -5.49
CA VAL A 42 1.92 -0.85 -5.95
C VAL A 42 1.66 -2.29 -5.54
N LEU A 43 0.90 -2.53 -4.47
CA LEU A 43 0.64 -3.87 -3.95
C LEU A 43 -0.72 -4.46 -4.35
N ALA A 44 -1.73 -3.61 -4.58
CA ALA A 44 -3.10 -4.02 -4.82
C ALA A 44 -3.85 -3.00 -5.70
N PRO A 45 -3.37 -2.69 -6.92
CA PRO A 45 -3.94 -1.64 -7.76
C PRO A 45 -5.44 -1.84 -8.05
N GLU A 46 -5.90 -3.10 -8.17
CA GLU A 46 -7.30 -3.43 -8.41
C GLU A 46 -8.22 -3.17 -7.21
N SER A 47 -7.67 -3.07 -6.00
CA SER A 47 -8.40 -2.81 -4.75
C SER A 47 -7.97 -1.51 -4.07
N ALA A 48 -7.25 -0.64 -4.78
CA ALA A 48 -6.67 0.56 -4.20
C ALA A 48 -7.73 1.49 -3.60
N ASP A 49 -8.80 1.75 -4.36
CA ASP A 49 -9.89 2.62 -3.89
C ASP A 49 -10.58 2.07 -2.65
N GLU A 50 -10.80 0.76 -2.56
CA GLU A 50 -11.41 0.11 -1.39
C GLU A 50 -10.55 0.28 -0.13
N ILE A 51 -9.24 0.04 -0.27
CA ILE A 51 -8.27 0.18 0.83
C ILE A 51 -8.18 1.64 1.27
N VAL A 52 -8.13 2.59 0.33
CA VAL A 52 -8.04 4.02 0.63
C VAL A 52 -9.34 4.54 1.25
N CYS A 53 -10.50 4.07 0.78
CA CYS A 53 -11.78 4.37 1.43
C CYS A 53 -11.79 3.89 2.89
N ALA A 54 -11.37 2.66 3.14
CA ALA A 54 -11.25 2.13 4.50
C ALA A 54 -10.25 2.94 5.34
N ALA A 55 -9.13 3.38 4.76
CA ALA A 55 -8.14 4.20 5.44
C ALA A 55 -8.69 5.57 5.88
N TRP A 56 -9.52 6.23 5.07
CA TRP A 56 -10.24 7.43 5.50
C TRP A 56 -11.20 7.15 6.66
N LEU A 57 -11.84 5.98 6.64
CA LEU A 57 -12.94 5.67 7.55
C LEU A 57 -12.53 4.92 8.84
N HIS A 58 -11.30 4.41 8.95
CA HIS A 58 -10.95 3.37 9.94
C HIS A 58 -11.23 3.72 11.41
N ASP A 59 -11.00 4.96 11.85
CA ASP A 59 -11.37 5.42 13.20
C ASP A 59 -12.41 6.56 13.23
N ILE A 60 -13.36 6.57 12.29
CA ILE A 60 -14.54 7.45 12.47
C ILE A 60 -15.28 7.14 13.79
N GLY A 61 -15.15 5.92 14.32
CA GLY A 61 -15.70 5.54 15.62
C GLY A 61 -15.11 6.28 16.83
N TYR A 62 -14.06 7.10 16.67
CA TYR A 62 -13.66 8.05 17.73
C TYR A 62 -14.53 9.32 17.78
N ALA A 63 -15.34 9.59 16.76
CA ALA A 63 -16.22 10.74 16.74
C ALA A 63 -17.21 10.64 17.93
N PRO A 64 -17.35 11.68 18.78
CA PRO A 64 -18.16 11.60 19.99
C PRO A 64 -19.63 11.20 19.75
N CYS A 65 -20.19 11.52 18.58
CA CYS A 65 -21.55 11.16 18.20
C CYS A 65 -21.73 9.70 17.79
N LEU A 66 -20.64 8.95 17.58
CA LEU A 66 -20.66 7.54 17.16
C LEU A 66 -20.26 6.57 18.27
N ILE A 67 -19.76 7.06 19.41
CA ILE A 67 -19.31 6.21 20.51
C ILE A 67 -20.50 5.49 21.14
N ASP A 68 -20.49 4.16 21.10
CA ASP A 68 -21.47 3.28 21.74
C ASP A 68 -20.76 2.25 22.63
N THR A 69 -19.89 1.44 22.04
CA THR A 69 -19.14 0.39 22.74
C THR A 69 -17.82 0.89 23.35
N ARG A 70 -17.39 2.11 22.99
CA ARG A 70 -16.05 2.66 23.29
C ARG A 70 -14.92 1.84 22.69
N PHE A 71 -15.19 1.17 21.58
CA PHE A 71 -14.22 0.46 20.76
C PHE A 71 -14.42 0.89 19.31
N HIS A 72 -13.57 1.83 18.88
CA HIS A 72 -13.76 2.59 17.64
C HIS A 72 -13.88 1.74 16.37
N PRO A 73 -13.27 0.54 16.21
CA PRO A 73 -13.46 -0.25 15.00
C PRO A 73 -14.92 -0.73 14.87
N ILE A 74 -15.55 -1.13 15.98
CA ILE A 74 -16.95 -1.58 16.00
C ILE A 74 -17.90 -0.39 15.87
N ASP A 75 -17.66 0.69 16.62
CA ASP A 75 -18.51 1.88 16.59
C ASP A 75 -18.53 2.52 15.18
N GLY A 76 -17.37 2.58 14.52
CA GLY A 76 -17.26 3.05 13.14
C GLY A 76 -17.92 2.09 12.13
N ALA A 77 -17.69 0.78 12.28
CA ALA A 77 -18.30 -0.21 11.41
C ALA A 77 -19.83 -0.24 11.53
N ALA A 78 -20.38 -0.10 12.74
CA ALA A 78 -21.82 -0.05 12.98
C ALA A 78 -22.47 1.14 12.26
N TYR A 79 -21.84 2.33 12.33
CA TYR A 79 -22.30 3.51 11.60
C TYR A 79 -22.33 3.25 10.08
N LEU A 80 -21.27 2.67 9.52
CA LEU A 80 -21.17 2.42 8.08
C LEU A 80 -22.12 1.32 7.60
N ALA A 81 -22.35 0.30 8.42
CA ALA A 81 -23.23 -0.83 8.11
C ALA A 81 -24.68 -0.38 7.80
N ALA A 82 -25.14 0.71 8.42
CA ALA A 82 -26.46 1.29 8.15
C ALA A 82 -26.65 1.76 6.70
N TYR A 83 -25.55 1.94 5.95
CA TYR A 83 -25.56 2.38 4.56
C TYR A 83 -25.28 1.25 3.56
N VAL A 84 -25.06 0.02 4.02
CA VAL A 84 -24.78 -1.14 3.14
C VAL A 84 -26.05 -1.53 2.37
N GLY A 85 -25.89 -1.90 1.10
CA GLY A 85 -27.01 -2.29 0.22
C GLY A 85 -27.85 -1.12 -0.31
N MET A 86 -27.59 0.11 0.15
CA MET A 86 -28.20 1.31 -0.40
C MET A 86 -27.59 1.66 -1.76
N SER A 87 -28.37 2.32 -2.63
CA SER A 87 -27.85 2.84 -3.90
C SER A 87 -26.79 3.91 -3.63
N GLY A 88 -25.53 3.61 -3.97
CA GLY A 88 -24.39 4.47 -3.62
C GLY A 88 -24.03 4.43 -2.13
N GLY A 89 -24.35 3.31 -1.47
CA GLY A 89 -23.98 3.01 -0.10
C GLY A 89 -22.52 2.58 0.08
N ILE A 90 -22.20 2.13 1.29
CA ILE A 90 -20.86 1.67 1.65
C ILE A 90 -20.71 0.17 1.28
N PRO A 91 -19.64 -0.24 0.59
CA PRO A 91 -19.36 -1.65 0.34
C PRO A 91 -19.13 -2.43 1.63
N ALA A 92 -19.63 -3.66 1.73
CA ALA A 92 -19.47 -4.49 2.93
C ALA A 92 -18.00 -4.79 3.24
N GLU A 93 -17.16 -4.86 2.21
CA GLU A 93 -15.72 -5.08 2.30
C GLU A 93 -15.02 -3.91 3.00
N VAL A 94 -15.42 -2.67 2.72
CA VAL A 94 -14.93 -1.47 3.42
C VAL A 94 -15.34 -1.50 4.89
N VAL A 95 -16.58 -1.89 5.19
CA VAL A 95 -17.06 -2.05 6.58
C VAL A 95 -16.24 -3.12 7.31
N GLY A 96 -15.97 -4.26 6.67
CA GLY A 96 -15.12 -5.31 7.23
C GLY A 96 -13.69 -4.84 7.49
N LEU A 97 -13.09 -4.08 6.57
CA LEU A 97 -11.77 -3.48 6.78
C LEU A 97 -11.76 -2.52 7.98
N VAL A 98 -12.79 -1.67 8.12
CA VAL A 98 -12.94 -0.76 9.27
C VAL A 98 -13.13 -1.55 10.57
N ALA A 99 -13.94 -2.61 10.58
CA ALA A 99 -14.18 -3.38 11.81
C ALA A 99 -12.92 -4.13 12.30
N HIS A 100 -12.10 -4.62 11.37
CA HIS A 100 -11.01 -5.56 11.67
C HIS A 100 -9.60 -4.93 11.68
N HIS A 101 -9.47 -3.62 11.44
CA HIS A 101 -8.17 -2.95 11.29
C HIS A 101 -7.24 -3.09 12.51
N THR A 102 -5.93 -3.06 12.24
CA THR A 102 -4.84 -2.91 13.22
C THR A 102 -4.95 -3.79 14.48
N GLY A 103 -5.28 -5.07 14.27
CA GLY A 103 -5.34 -6.05 15.36
C GLY A 103 -6.59 -5.94 16.22
N ALA A 104 -7.68 -5.33 15.73
CA ALA A 104 -8.96 -5.20 16.41
C ALA A 104 -9.46 -6.51 17.05
N ALA A 105 -9.19 -7.67 16.44
CA ALA A 105 -9.54 -8.97 17.01
C ALA A 105 -8.93 -9.22 18.40
N PHE A 106 -7.69 -8.79 18.64
CA PHE A 106 -7.03 -8.93 19.94
C PHE A 106 -7.67 -8.00 20.98
N GLU A 107 -7.98 -6.75 20.61
CA GLU A 107 -8.60 -5.80 21.53
C GLU A 107 -10.07 -6.13 21.81
N ALA A 108 -10.81 -6.58 20.81
CA ALA A 108 -12.17 -7.10 21.00
C ALA A 108 -12.17 -8.24 22.01
N GLN A 109 -11.14 -9.11 21.99
CA GLN A 109 -10.99 -10.15 23.00
C GLN A 109 -10.77 -9.61 24.41
N GLU A 110 -9.91 -8.60 24.55
CA GLU A 110 -9.65 -7.95 25.84
C GLU A 110 -10.86 -7.21 26.41
N ARG A 111 -11.79 -6.79 25.54
CA ARG A 111 -13.01 -6.05 25.88
C ARG A 111 -14.25 -6.94 26.02
N GLY A 112 -14.19 -8.22 25.63
CA GLY A 112 -15.37 -9.09 25.58
C GLY A 112 -16.34 -8.79 24.41
N LEU A 113 -15.86 -8.12 23.36
CA LEU A 113 -16.65 -7.65 22.21
C LEU A 113 -16.46 -8.51 20.95
N GLN A 114 -15.91 -9.72 21.07
CA GLN A 114 -15.65 -10.59 19.91
C GLN A 114 -16.94 -10.96 19.15
N HIS A 115 -18.06 -11.07 19.89
CA HIS A 115 -19.36 -11.40 19.30
C HIS A 115 -19.86 -10.28 18.38
N LEU A 116 -19.67 -9.01 18.76
CA LEU A 116 -20.00 -7.86 17.92
C LEU A 116 -19.05 -7.76 16.72
N LEU A 117 -17.75 -8.02 16.91
CA LEU A 117 -16.80 -8.03 15.81
C LEU A 117 -17.14 -9.10 14.76
N ALA A 118 -17.68 -10.26 15.20
CA ALA A 118 -18.07 -11.36 14.33
C ALA A 118 -19.28 -11.08 13.43
N GLU A 119 -20.02 -9.98 13.67
CA GLU A 119 -21.10 -9.54 12.78
C GLU A 119 -20.57 -8.99 11.44
N TYR A 120 -19.29 -8.58 11.41
CA TYR A 120 -18.66 -8.01 10.22
C TYR A 120 -17.80 -9.05 9.51
N ALA A 121 -17.94 -9.11 8.18
CA ALA A 121 -17.17 -10.02 7.34
C ALA A 121 -15.66 -9.83 7.56
N VAL A 122 -14.94 -10.94 7.73
CA VAL A 122 -13.48 -10.92 7.84
C VAL A 122 -12.92 -10.49 6.48
N PRO A 123 -12.17 -9.37 6.42
CA PRO A 123 -11.65 -8.86 5.15
C PRO A 123 -10.53 -9.76 4.61
N GLU A 124 -10.24 -9.60 3.33
CA GLU A 124 -9.09 -10.25 2.72
C GLU A 124 -7.79 -9.85 3.44
N ALA A 125 -6.98 -10.85 3.79
CA ALA A 125 -5.78 -10.66 4.61
C ALA A 125 -4.78 -9.67 4.00
N ALA A 126 -4.64 -9.65 2.67
CA ALA A 126 -3.74 -8.72 1.98
C ALA A 126 -4.18 -7.26 2.14
N LYS A 127 -5.47 -6.96 1.91
CA LYS A 127 -6.05 -5.62 2.07
C LYS A 127 -5.95 -5.15 3.52
N LEU A 128 -6.28 -6.02 4.47
CA LEU A 128 -6.18 -5.73 5.90
C LEU A 128 -4.74 -5.45 6.34
N ALA A 129 -3.78 -6.21 5.81
CA ALA A 129 -2.36 -6.00 6.10
C ALA A 129 -1.85 -4.65 5.57
N ILE A 130 -2.29 -4.23 4.37
CA ILE A 130 -1.95 -2.92 3.82
C ILE A 130 -2.52 -1.79 4.70
N LEU A 131 -3.82 -1.86 5.04
CA LEU A 131 -4.46 -0.88 5.92
C LEU A 131 -3.78 -0.80 7.30
N SER A 132 -3.54 -1.95 7.93
CA SER A 132 -2.88 -2.02 9.24
C SER A 132 -1.45 -1.50 9.18
N CYS A 133 -0.73 -1.74 8.08
CA CYS A 133 0.60 -1.19 7.87
C CYS A 133 0.54 0.33 7.75
N ALA A 134 -0.41 0.89 6.99
CA ALA A 134 -0.54 2.33 6.83
C ALA A 134 -0.83 3.03 8.16
N ASP A 135 -1.71 2.46 8.99
CA ASP A 135 -2.01 2.97 10.33
C ASP A 135 -0.77 2.95 11.25
N LEU A 136 -0.08 1.81 11.32
CA LEU A 136 1.11 1.66 12.15
C LEU A 136 2.32 2.49 11.67
N CYS A 137 2.37 2.85 10.39
CA CYS A 137 3.36 3.76 9.83
C CYS A 137 3.01 5.24 10.02
N THR A 138 1.90 5.56 10.68
CA THR A 138 1.40 6.93 10.84
C THR A 138 1.25 7.32 12.32
N GLY A 139 1.89 8.43 12.68
CA GLY A 139 1.83 9.03 14.01
C GLY A 139 0.49 9.74 14.28
N PRO A 140 0.24 10.13 15.54
CA PRO A 140 -1.00 10.83 15.94
C PRO A 140 -1.21 12.21 15.31
N ASP A 141 -0.20 12.78 14.66
CA ASP A 141 -0.22 14.06 13.95
C ASP A 141 -0.18 13.87 12.42
N GLY A 142 -0.25 12.61 11.94
CA GLY A 142 -0.14 12.28 10.52
C GLY A 142 1.30 12.11 10.01
N SER A 143 2.32 12.28 10.86
CA SER A 143 3.73 12.08 10.48
C SER A 143 4.05 10.61 10.21
N SER A 144 5.03 10.35 9.34
CA SER A 144 5.53 8.99 9.12
C SER A 144 6.37 8.52 10.30
N VAL A 145 6.13 7.31 10.77
CA VAL A 145 6.82 6.69 11.92
C VAL A 145 7.16 5.23 11.62
N ASN A 146 8.13 4.67 12.35
CA ASN A 146 8.36 3.24 12.30
C ASN A 146 7.22 2.47 13.01
N PRO A 147 6.71 1.36 12.46
CA PRO A 147 5.67 0.55 13.11
C PRO A 147 6.02 0.08 14.52
N GLY A 148 7.30 -0.24 14.78
CA GLY A 148 7.76 -0.65 16.11
C GLY A 148 7.68 0.50 17.11
N ASP A 149 8.17 1.67 16.72
CA ASP A 149 8.14 2.88 17.55
C ASP A 149 6.69 3.31 17.84
N ARG A 150 5.81 3.18 16.85
CA ARG A 150 4.37 3.48 17.02
C ARG A 150 3.73 2.59 18.09
N LEU A 151 4.04 1.30 18.12
CA LEU A 151 3.50 0.40 19.14
C LEU A 151 4.11 0.65 20.52
N ILE A 152 5.40 1.01 20.60
CA ILE A 152 6.03 1.41 21.87
C ILE A 152 5.32 2.65 22.43
N GLU A 153 5.05 3.65 21.59
CA GLU A 153 4.30 4.85 21.99
C GLU A 153 2.87 4.52 22.46
N VAL A 154 2.18 3.59 21.81
CA VAL A 154 0.87 3.14 22.28
C VAL A 154 0.97 2.49 23.67
N LEU A 155 1.99 1.68 23.93
CA LEU A 155 2.20 1.05 25.24
C LEU A 155 2.54 2.05 26.35
N THR A 156 3.15 3.20 26.04
CA THR A 156 3.41 4.25 27.05
C THR A 156 2.17 5.10 27.36
N ARG A 157 1.21 5.17 26.43
CA ARG A 157 -0.03 5.94 26.56
C ARG A 157 -1.04 5.30 27.52
N TYR A 158 -1.06 3.97 27.61
CA TYR A 158 -2.06 3.22 28.38
C TYR A 158 -1.41 2.44 29.53
N PRO A 159 -2.03 2.41 30.73
CA PRO A 159 -1.53 1.57 31.82
C PRO A 159 -1.65 0.08 31.48
N ALA A 160 -0.86 -0.76 32.14
CA ALA A 160 -0.72 -2.19 31.81
C ALA A 160 -2.03 -2.99 31.92
N ASP A 161 -2.96 -2.54 32.76
CA ASP A 161 -4.28 -3.13 32.94
C ASP A 161 -5.33 -2.61 31.93
N HIS A 162 -4.98 -1.68 31.05
CA HIS A 162 -5.89 -1.19 30.02
C HIS A 162 -6.05 -2.23 28.89
N PRO A 163 -7.26 -2.43 28.32
CA PRO A 163 -7.50 -3.41 27.26
C PRO A 163 -6.60 -3.18 26.03
N VAL A 164 -6.40 -1.93 25.60
CA VAL A 164 -5.47 -1.59 24.51
C VAL A 164 -4.05 -2.07 24.82
N HIS A 165 -3.54 -1.82 26.03
CA HIS A 165 -2.19 -2.22 26.40
C HIS A 165 -2.04 -3.74 26.32
N ARG A 166 -2.95 -4.50 26.94
CA ARG A 166 -2.92 -5.97 26.92
C ARG A 166 -3.04 -6.54 25.50
N ALA A 167 -3.88 -5.93 24.66
CA ALA A 167 -4.05 -6.33 23.28
C ALA A 167 -2.76 -6.11 22.47
N ILE A 168 -2.15 -4.92 22.57
CA ILE A 168 -0.90 -4.59 21.88
C ILE A 168 0.26 -5.44 22.41
N THR A 169 0.36 -5.71 23.71
CA THR A 169 1.38 -6.63 24.25
C THR A 169 1.31 -8.01 23.58
N LYS A 170 0.11 -8.52 23.30
CA LYS A 170 -0.09 -9.82 22.64
C LYS A 170 0.15 -9.76 21.13
N SER A 171 -0.27 -8.68 20.47
CA SER A 171 -0.31 -8.59 19.01
C SER A 171 0.92 -7.92 18.39
N ALA A 172 1.69 -7.14 19.14
CA ALA A 172 2.76 -6.30 18.62
C ALA A 172 3.81 -7.06 17.77
N PRO A 173 4.32 -8.24 18.18
CA PRO A 173 5.28 -8.98 17.36
C PRO A 173 4.71 -9.34 15.98
N LEU A 174 3.43 -9.74 15.92
CA LEU A 174 2.74 -10.11 14.69
C LEU A 174 2.49 -8.87 13.81
N LEU A 175 1.98 -7.79 14.40
CA LEU A 175 1.68 -6.54 13.70
C LEU A 175 2.94 -5.92 13.08
N VAL A 176 4.05 -5.87 13.82
CA VAL A 176 5.34 -5.38 13.29
C VAL A 176 5.87 -6.28 12.19
N ALA A 177 5.77 -7.61 12.33
CA ALA A 177 6.20 -8.54 11.29
C ALA A 177 5.39 -8.37 10.00
N HIS A 178 4.07 -8.16 10.10
CA HIS A 178 3.21 -7.90 8.95
C HIS A 178 3.53 -6.56 8.29
N ALA A 179 3.66 -5.47 9.07
CA ALA A 179 4.02 -4.17 8.54
C ALA A 179 5.38 -4.21 7.78
N ARG A 180 6.39 -4.87 8.36
CA ARG A 180 7.69 -5.05 7.70
C ARG A 180 7.58 -5.79 6.37
N ARG A 181 6.75 -6.84 6.29
CA ARG A 181 6.51 -7.58 5.03
C ARG A 181 5.85 -6.71 3.98
N VAL A 182 4.83 -5.93 4.36
CA VAL A 182 4.15 -5.00 3.46
C VAL A 182 5.12 -3.94 2.92
N LEU A 183 5.90 -3.31 3.80
CA LEU A 183 6.90 -2.31 3.40
C LEU A 183 7.96 -2.89 2.45
N ALA A 184 8.51 -4.07 2.78
CA ALA A 184 9.51 -4.74 1.94
C ALA A 184 8.93 -5.14 0.57
N ALA A 185 7.68 -5.62 0.53
CA ALA A 185 7.00 -5.92 -0.72
C ALA A 185 6.79 -4.67 -1.58
N ALA A 186 6.40 -3.54 -0.95
CA ALA A 186 6.19 -2.28 -1.66
C ALA A 186 7.51 -1.72 -2.22
N GLU A 187 8.61 -1.84 -1.46
CA GLU A 187 9.95 -1.49 -1.94
C GLU A 187 10.38 -2.36 -3.12
N ALA A 188 10.19 -3.68 -3.03
CA ALA A 188 10.50 -4.59 -4.12
C ALA A 188 9.67 -4.30 -5.38
N ALA A 189 8.37 -4.01 -5.23
CA ALA A 189 7.48 -3.65 -6.33
C ALA A 189 7.92 -2.35 -7.04
N ARG A 190 8.24 -1.30 -6.27
CA ARG A 190 8.76 -0.03 -6.83
C ARG A 190 10.08 -0.22 -7.56
N ASN A 191 10.99 -1.00 -7.00
CA ASN A 191 12.27 -1.32 -7.64
C ASN A 191 12.07 -2.13 -8.93
N ALA A 192 11.08 -3.03 -8.98
CA ALA A 192 10.73 -3.77 -10.18
C ALA A 192 10.11 -2.87 -11.25
N GLU A 193 9.22 -1.96 -10.89
CA GLU A 193 8.64 -0.96 -11.80
C GLU A 193 9.73 -0.06 -12.41
N GLN A 194 10.68 0.43 -11.60
CA GLN A 194 11.84 1.18 -12.09
C GLN A 194 12.74 0.36 -13.02
N ARG A 195 12.87 -0.95 -12.78
CA ARG A 195 13.60 -1.87 -13.68
C ARG A 195 12.83 -2.22 -14.95
N GLN A 196 11.51 -2.14 -14.95
CA GLN A 196 10.66 -2.32 -16.13
C GLN A 196 10.47 -1.02 -16.92
N GLY A 197 10.69 0.13 -16.26
CA GLY A 197 10.90 1.44 -16.87
C GLY A 197 12.06 1.42 -17.86
N ALA A 198 11.68 1.32 -19.14
CA ALA A 198 12.42 1.58 -20.35
C ALA A 198 13.53 0.58 -20.80
N PRO A 199 13.13 -0.53 -21.46
CA PRO A 199 13.99 -1.21 -22.43
C PRO A 199 14.44 -0.24 -23.54
N ALA A 200 13.58 0.70 -23.96
CA ALA A 200 13.85 1.66 -25.03
C ALA A 200 14.86 2.76 -24.65
N GLU A 201 14.82 3.29 -23.43
CA GLU A 201 15.83 4.28 -22.95
C GLU A 201 17.15 3.60 -22.64
N ARG A 202 17.15 2.34 -22.16
CA ARG A 202 18.40 1.56 -22.06
C ARG A 202 18.96 1.24 -23.43
N LEU A 203 18.13 0.89 -24.41
CA LEU A 203 18.58 0.68 -25.78
C LEU A 203 19.13 1.98 -26.37
N ALA A 204 18.44 3.11 -26.20
CA ALA A 204 18.89 4.41 -26.68
C ALA A 204 20.18 4.87 -25.97
N SER A 205 20.27 4.72 -24.64
CA SER A 205 21.48 5.02 -23.87
C SER A 205 22.65 4.09 -24.21
N TRP A 206 22.39 2.84 -24.61
CA TRP A 206 23.41 1.89 -25.06
C TRP A 206 23.84 2.15 -26.51
N ILE A 207 22.92 2.55 -27.38
CA ILE A 207 23.21 2.98 -28.77
C ILE A 207 23.99 4.30 -28.78
N SER A 208 23.68 5.23 -27.87
CA SER A 208 24.34 6.54 -27.77
C SER A 208 25.60 6.53 -26.90
N ALA A 209 25.89 5.43 -26.19
CA ALA A 209 27.18 5.25 -25.54
C ALA A 209 28.20 4.89 -26.63
N ASP A 210 29.30 5.63 -26.69
CA ASP A 210 30.35 5.53 -27.71
C ASP A 210 31.06 4.17 -27.65
N HIS A 211 30.43 3.16 -28.25
CA HIS A 211 30.96 1.81 -28.42
C HIS A 211 31.69 1.77 -29.75
N GLY A 212 32.96 2.22 -29.72
CA GLY A 212 33.86 2.22 -30.86
C GLY A 212 33.73 0.96 -31.72
N ASP A 213 33.42 1.18 -33.00
CA ASP A 213 33.46 0.24 -34.12
C ASP A 213 32.48 -0.96 -34.12
N ILE A 214 31.31 -0.88 -33.45
CA ILE A 214 30.31 -1.98 -33.50
C ILE A 214 29.20 -1.76 -34.54
N PHE A 215 28.77 -0.51 -34.77
CA PHE A 215 27.69 -0.18 -35.70
C PHE A 215 28.06 1.00 -36.60
N SER A 216 27.68 0.93 -37.87
CA SER A 216 27.80 2.05 -38.81
C SER A 216 26.80 3.18 -38.47
N GLU A 217 27.09 4.41 -38.90
CA GLU A 217 26.18 5.55 -38.71
C GLU A 217 24.79 5.33 -39.33
N GLU A 218 24.67 4.47 -40.34
CA GLU A 218 23.40 4.13 -40.97
C GLU A 218 22.60 3.13 -40.12
N GLU A 219 23.26 2.17 -39.47
CA GLU A 219 22.65 1.24 -38.53
C GLU A 219 22.16 1.96 -37.27
N ILE A 220 22.96 2.90 -36.75
CA ILE A 220 22.57 3.76 -35.62
C ILE A 220 21.30 4.55 -35.98
N ARG A 221 21.28 5.26 -37.12
CA ARG A 221 20.10 6.02 -37.58
C ARG A 221 18.87 5.14 -37.80
N ASN A 222 19.05 3.90 -38.27
CA ASN A 222 17.95 2.95 -38.43
C ASN A 222 17.40 2.46 -37.09
N LEU A 223 18.27 2.18 -36.12
CA LEU A 223 17.86 1.82 -34.77
C LEU A 223 17.14 2.97 -34.08
N GLU A 224 17.67 4.19 -34.12
CA GLU A 224 17.02 5.39 -33.56
C GLU A 224 15.61 5.61 -34.13
N ARG A 225 15.45 5.47 -35.45
CA ARG A 225 14.12 5.54 -36.09
C ARG A 225 13.17 4.48 -35.55
N LYS A 226 13.62 3.23 -35.44
CA LYS A 226 12.79 2.14 -34.91
C LYS A 226 12.46 2.31 -33.41
N VAL A 227 13.31 2.98 -32.62
CA VAL A 227 13.00 3.37 -31.24
C VAL A 227 11.89 4.43 -31.25
N ALA A 228 12.03 5.47 -32.08
CA ALA A 228 11.07 6.58 -32.16
C ALA A 228 9.65 6.14 -32.55
N VAL A 229 9.50 5.11 -33.39
CA VAL A 229 8.19 4.53 -33.75
C VAL A 229 7.77 3.33 -32.89
N GLY A 230 8.48 3.07 -31.78
CA GLY A 230 8.21 1.99 -30.83
C GLY A 230 8.36 0.57 -31.41
N GLN A 231 8.98 0.44 -32.58
CA GLN A 231 9.10 -0.81 -33.32
C GLN A 231 10.15 -1.74 -32.70
N LEU A 232 11.26 -1.19 -32.20
CA LEU A 232 12.30 -1.98 -31.53
C LEU A 232 11.82 -2.66 -30.24
N GLY A 233 10.96 -1.99 -29.46
CA GLY A 233 10.37 -2.57 -28.26
C GLY A 233 9.47 -3.78 -28.57
N ARG A 234 8.76 -3.74 -29.72
CA ARG A 234 7.93 -4.84 -30.21
C ARG A 234 8.77 -6.01 -30.74
N GLU A 235 9.84 -5.73 -31.48
CA GLU A 235 10.77 -6.73 -32.03
C GLU A 235 11.56 -7.46 -30.91
N ALA A 236 11.95 -6.75 -29.84
CA ALA A 236 12.60 -7.32 -28.66
C ALA A 236 11.66 -8.22 -27.83
N ALA A 237 10.41 -7.81 -27.63
CA ALA A 237 9.41 -8.61 -26.90
C ALA A 237 9.02 -9.91 -27.64
N GLN A 238 9.26 -9.99 -28.95
CA GLN A 238 9.00 -11.17 -29.78
C GLN A 238 10.20 -12.13 -29.88
N GLY A 239 11.31 -11.85 -29.19
CA GLY A 239 12.49 -12.73 -29.17
C GLY A 239 13.28 -12.78 -30.50
N VAL A 240 13.11 -11.79 -31.38
CA VAL A 240 13.78 -11.74 -32.70
C VAL A 240 15.27 -11.39 -32.58
N TRP A 241 15.74 -10.98 -31.39
CA TRP A 241 17.16 -10.82 -31.09
C TRP A 241 17.76 -12.13 -30.57
N ALA A 242 18.07 -13.04 -31.50
CA ALA A 242 19.07 -14.06 -31.24
C ALA A 242 20.44 -13.39 -31.33
N PHE A 243 21.08 -13.08 -30.19
CA PHE A 243 22.54 -12.97 -30.19
C PHE A 243 23.05 -14.35 -30.57
N GLY A 244 23.43 -14.51 -31.84
CA GLY A 244 24.14 -15.67 -32.32
C GLY A 244 25.42 -15.84 -31.51
N THR A 245 25.41 -16.82 -30.62
CA THR A 245 26.61 -17.42 -30.07
C THR A 245 27.28 -18.19 -31.20
N GLY A 246 28.14 -17.49 -31.95
CA GLY A 246 29.18 -18.10 -32.75
C GLY A 246 30.33 -18.49 -31.83
N ASP A 247 30.34 -19.77 -31.47
CA ASP A 247 31.29 -20.44 -30.61
C ASP A 247 32.75 -20.32 -31.10
N ASN A 248 33.61 -19.68 -30.30
CA ASN A 248 35.00 -20.08 -29.98
C ASN A 248 35.81 -18.87 -29.48
N GLY A 249 36.22 -18.87 -28.20
CA GLY A 249 37.29 -17.99 -27.78
C GLY A 249 37.41 -17.75 -26.29
N ARG A 250 38.00 -18.73 -25.60
CA ARG A 250 38.60 -18.63 -24.27
C ARG A 250 39.09 -17.21 -23.89
N PHE A 251 38.75 -16.80 -22.67
CA PHE A 251 39.60 -15.87 -21.91
C PHE A 251 41.04 -16.41 -21.93
N ASN A 252 41.96 -15.70 -22.57
CA ASN A 252 43.38 -15.93 -22.39
C ASN A 252 44.06 -14.60 -22.07
N SER A 253 44.40 -14.45 -20.80
CA SER A 253 45.35 -13.47 -20.31
C SER A 253 46.75 -13.83 -20.81
N ALA A 254 47.32 -13.07 -21.75
CA ALA A 254 48.76 -12.75 -21.85
C ALA A 254 49.13 -12.04 -23.17
N ARG A 255 49.75 -10.86 -23.02
CA ARG A 255 50.84 -10.22 -23.81
C ARG A 255 51.05 -10.59 -25.30
N GLY A 256 51.20 -9.55 -26.14
CA GLY A 256 51.98 -9.64 -27.39
C GLY A 256 51.90 -8.46 -28.37
N VAL A 257 52.75 -7.46 -28.16
CA VAL A 257 53.33 -6.45 -29.08
C VAL A 257 53.08 -6.63 -30.59
N ARG A 258 52.52 -5.61 -31.27
CA ARG A 258 53.22 -4.58 -32.07
C ARG A 258 52.34 -3.36 -32.28
#